data_AF-A0A3M1CTV0-F1
#
_entry.id   AF-A0A3M1CTV0-F1
#
_cell.length_a   1.000
_cell.length_b   1.000
_cell.length_c   1.000
_cell.angle_alpha   90.00
_cell.angle_beta   90.00
_cell.angle_gamma   90.00
#
_symmetry.space_group_name_H-M   'P 1'
#
loop_
_entity.id
_entity.type
_entity.pdbx_description
1 polymer ?
#
loop_
_entity_poly.entity_id
_entity_poly.type
_entity_poly.pdbx_seq_one_letter_code
_entity_poly.pdbx_strand_id
1 'polypeptide(L)' 'MYTVTLGPDQKQTFGDRKEAILAARALSKERRSPVKVVRDDGNEQMVYQRGQLTEATFVTLDQRGRKARA' A
#
# COMPACT_ATOMS: atom_id res chain seq x y z
N MET A 1 6.56 6.40 -6.64
CA MET A 1 6.77 4.96 -6.85
C MET A 1 5.96 4.17 -5.83
N TYR A 2 5.50 2.97 -6.18
CA TYR A 2 4.71 2.08 -5.32
C TYR A 2 5.31 0.68 -5.33
N THR A 3 5.36 0.04 -4.18
CA THR A 3 5.86 -1.32 -4.00
C THR A 3 4.70 -2.23 -3.61
N VAL A 4 4.43 -3.21 -4.45
CA VAL A 4 3.50 -4.31 -4.19
C VAL A 4 4.29 -5.45 -3.55
N THR A 5 3.96 -5.81 -2.33
CA THR A 5 4.59 -6.88 -1.56
C THR A 5 3.59 -8.01 -1.36
N LEU A 6 4.00 -9.21 -1.78
CA LEU A 6 3.27 -10.46 -1.64
C LEU A 6 4.03 -11.34 -0.63
N GLY A 7 3.77 -11.13 0.66
CA GLY A 7 4.51 -11.82 1.72
C GLY A 7 5.99 -11.39 1.82
N PRO A 8 6.84 -12.13 2.57
CA PRO A 8 8.22 -11.73 2.83
C PRO A 8 9.15 -11.76 1.60
N ASP A 9 8.86 -12.62 0.61
CA ASP A 9 9.81 -12.94 -0.46
C ASP A 9 9.51 -12.31 -1.83
N GLN A 10 8.32 -11.76 -2.07
CA GLN A 10 7.97 -11.19 -3.36
C GLN A 10 7.64 -9.71 -3.25
N LYS A 11 8.42 -8.89 -3.97
CA LYS A 11 8.24 -7.44 -4.09
C LYS A 11 8.29 -7.05 -5.56
N GLN A 12 7.35 -6.22 -5.98
CA GLN A 12 7.28 -5.67 -7.32
C GLN A 12 7.03 -4.18 -7.25
N THR A 13 7.87 -3.39 -7.92
CA THR A 13 7.80 -1.93 -7.91
C THR A 13 7.14 -1.41 -9.17
N PHE A 14 6.30 -0.39 -9.02
CA PHE A 14 5.57 0.27 -10.09
C PHE A 14 5.80 1.78 -10.01
N GLY A 15 5.90 2.43 -11.18
CA GLY A 15 5.96 3.88 -11.26
C GLY A 15 4.65 4.52 -10.80
N ASP A 16 3.54 3.92 -11.22
CA ASP A 16 2.20 4.46 -11.07
C ASP A 16 1.33 3.75 -10.03
N ARG A 17 0.50 4.56 -9.35
CA ARG A 17 -0.47 4.08 -8.36
C ARG A 17 -1.48 3.10 -8.97
N LYS A 18 -2.00 3.44 -10.16
CA LYS A 18 -3.02 2.64 -10.84
C LYS A 18 -2.49 1.26 -11.21
N GLU A 19 -1.26 1.18 -11.71
CA GLU A 19 -0.62 -0.09 -12.07
C GLU A 19 -0.40 -0.97 -10.85
N ALA A 20 0.11 -0.39 -9.75
CA ALA A 20 0.31 -1.11 -8.49
C ALA A 20 -1.01 -1.70 -7.96
N ILE A 21 -2.11 -0.95 -8.03
CA ILE A 21 -3.44 -1.41 -7.62
C ILE A 21 -3.94 -2.53 -8.53
N LEU A 22 -3.81 -2.39 -9.85
CA LEU A 22 -4.24 -3.42 -10.80
C LEU A 22 -3.48 -4.73 -10.58
N ALA A 23 -2.16 -4.66 -10.42
CA ALA A 23 -1.32 -5.81 -10.12
C ALA A 23 -1.69 -6.45 -8.78
N ALA A 24 -1.85 -5.65 -7.72
CA ALA A 24 -2.23 -6.16 -6.40
C ALA A 24 -3.61 -6.82 -6.39
N ARG A 25 -4.57 -6.30 -7.16
CA ARG A 25 -5.90 -6.94 -7.33
C ARG A 25 -5.81 -8.25 -8.10
N ALA A 26 -5.00 -8.33 -9.15
CA ALA A 26 -4.80 -9.58 -9.89
C ALA A 26 -4.13 -10.64 -8.99
N LEU A 27 -3.03 -10.29 -8.34
CA LEU A 27 -2.27 -11.18 -7.45
C LEU A 27 -3.11 -11.66 -6.25
N SER A 28 -3.90 -10.77 -5.65
CA SER A 28 -4.77 -11.13 -4.53
C SER A 28 -5.97 -11.99 -4.93
N LYS A 29 -6.34 -12.08 -6.21
CA LYS A 29 -7.38 -13.03 -6.69
C LYS A 29 -6.82 -14.44 -6.80
N GLU A 30 -5.60 -14.57 -7.30
CA GLU A 30 -4.95 -15.87 -7.49
C GLU A 30 -4.47 -16.46 -6.16
N ARG A 31 -4.11 -15.61 -5.20
CA ARG A 31 -3.54 -16.04 -3.92
C ARG A 31 -4.48 -15.79 -2.77
N ARG A 32 -4.51 -16.72 -1.82
CA ARG A 32 -5.26 -16.57 -0.55
C ARG A 32 -4.62 -15.57 0.41
N SER A 33 -3.35 -15.25 0.20
CA SER A 33 -2.58 -14.32 1.04
C SER A 33 -2.92 -12.86 0.73
N PRO A 34 -2.88 -11.98 1.76
CA PRO A 34 -3.04 -10.55 1.54
C PRO A 34 -1.86 -9.97 0.76
N VAL A 35 -2.16 -9.04 -0.15
CA VAL A 35 -1.20 -8.32 -0.98
C VAL A 35 -1.15 -6.88 -0.52
N LYS A 36 0.03 -6.39 -0.17
CA LYS A 36 0.21 -5.05 0.37
C LYS A 36 0.83 -4.14 -0.68
N VAL A 37 0.21 -3.02 -0.97
CA VAL A 37 0.75 -1.94 -1.79
C VAL A 37 1.22 -0.85 -0.85
N VAL A 38 2.46 -0.40 -0.98
CA VAL A 38 3.03 0.68 -0.17
C VAL A 38 3.61 1.70 -1.11
N ARG A 39 3.25 2.97 -0.95
CA ARG A 39 3.94 4.05 -1.63
C ARG A 39 5.36 4.17 -1.08
N ASP A 40 6.30 4.54 -1.93
CA ASP A 40 7.72 4.63 -1.59
C ASP A 40 8.03 5.52 -0.37
N ASP A 41 7.22 6.56 -0.15
CA ASP A 41 7.32 7.46 1.00
C ASP A 41 6.71 6.88 2.30
N GLY A 42 6.11 5.69 2.24
CA GLY A 42 5.42 5.04 3.36
C GLY A 42 4.11 5.73 3.78
N ASN A 43 3.70 6.81 3.11
CA ASN A 43 2.54 7.60 3.51
C ASN A 43 1.22 6.99 3.03
N GLU A 44 1.27 6.06 2.09
CA GLU A 44 0.10 5.37 1.59
C GLU A 44 0.35 3.87 1.61
N GLN A 45 -0.55 3.14 2.25
CA GLN A 45 -0.54 1.70 2.30
C GLN A 45 -1.94 1.18 1.98
N MET A 46 -2.03 0.16 1.14
CA MET A 46 -3.27 -0.50 0.78
C MET A 46 -3.07 -2.02 0.91
N VAL A 47 -4.05 -2.74 1.41
CA VAL A 47 -4.02 -4.20 1.51
C VAL A 47 -5.18 -4.76 0.72
N TYR A 48 -4.88 -5.70 -0.16
CA TYR A 48 -5.83 -6.39 -1.00
C TYR A 48 -5.90 -7.87 -0.64
N GLN A 49 -7.11 -8.41 -0.56
CA GLN A 49 -7.35 -9.83 -0.36
C GLN A 49 -8.49 -10.27 -1.27
N ARG A 50 -8.33 -11.40 -1.98
CA ARG A 50 -9.35 -11.93 -2.90
C ARG A 50 -9.82 -10.90 -3.95
N GLY A 51 -8.91 -10.04 -4.42
CA GLY A 51 -9.21 -8.99 -5.41
C GLY A 51 -9.95 -7.76 -4.86
N GLN A 52 -10.20 -7.72 -3.56
CA GLN A 52 -10.89 -6.63 -2.86
C GLN A 52 -9.92 -5.87 -1.98
N LEU A 53 -10.14 -4.57 -1.84
CA LEU A 53 -9.42 -3.72 -0.90
C LEU A 53 -9.95 -4.02 0.51
N THR A 54 -9.10 -4.53 1.38
CA THR A 54 -9.47 -4.85 2.77
C THR A 54 -9.05 -3.74 3.73
N GLU A 55 -7.93 -3.06 3.45
CA GLU A 55 -7.42 -1.98 4.29
C GLU A 55 -6.78 -0.89 3.42
N ALA A 56 -6.97 0.37 3.79
CA ALA A 56 -6.27 1.49 3.18
C ALA A 56 -5.89 2.49 4.27
N THR A 57 -4.59 2.66 4.48
CA THR A 57 -4.01 3.63 5.40
C THR A 57 -3.39 4.76 4.60
N PHE A 58 -3.81 5.98 4.91
CA PHE A 58 -3.24 7.19 4.36
C PHE A 58 -2.72 8.01 5.53
N VAL A 59 -1.40 8.13 5.63
CA VAL A 59 -0.75 9.07 6.53
C VAL A 59 -0.82 10.43 5.86
N THR A 60 -1.90 11.16 6.11
CA THR A 60 -1.91 12.61 5.92
C THR A 60 -0.94 13.18 6.95
N LEU A 61 0.17 13.75 6.49
CA LEU A 61 1.07 14.56 7.31
C LEU A 61 0.30 15.79 7.81
N ASP A 62 -0.47 15.66 8.89
CA ASP A 62 -0.94 16.82 9.63
C ASP A 62 0.24 17.34 10.47
N GLN A 63 0.92 18.31 9.88
CA GLN A 63 1.66 19.41 10.50
C GLN A 63 2.58 19.06 11.67
N ARG A 64 3.87 18.90 11.38
CA ARG A 64 4.93 19.38 12.28
C ARG A 64 4.69 20.88 12.53
N GLY A 65 3.98 21.23 13.59
CA GLY A 65 3.67 22.65 13.78
C GLY A 65 2.79 23.09 14.94
N ARG A 66 2.45 22.27 15.94
CA ARG A 66 2.03 22.82 17.24
C ARG A 66 2.78 22.15 18.38
N LYS A 67 3.95 22.74 18.69
CA LYS A 67 4.40 22.87 20.08
C LYS A 67 3.22 23.44 20.87
N ALA A 68 2.42 22.60 21.51
CA ALA A 68 1.75 23.00 22.74
C ALA A 68 2.84 22.97 23.83
N ARG A 69 3.62 24.05 23.89
CA ARG A 69 4.50 24.29 25.04
C ARG A 69 3.59 24.85 26.13
N ALA A 70 3.57 24.13 27.25
CA ALA A 70 3.31 24.54 28.64
C ALA A 70 2.32 25.70 28.88
#